data_AF-A0A382YKT2-F1
#
_entry.id   AF-A0A382YKT2-F1
#
_cell.length_a   1.000
_cell.length_b   1.000
_cell.length_c   1.000
_cell.angle_alpha   90.00
_cell.angle_beta   90.00
_cell.angle_gamma   90.00
#
_symmetry.space_group_name_H-M   'P 1'
#
loop_
_entity.id
_entity.type
_entity.pdbx_description
1 polymer ?
#
loop_
_entity_poly.entity_id
_entity_poly.type
_entity_poly.pdbx_seq_one_letter_code
_entity_poly.pdbx_strand_id
1 'polypeptide(L)'
;MIVDSHAYCFEPADSPAGFATAAEHLKWVQYAQAAHHQPAFRLRDRSAGPSEVVAPAGSSPLGDLPDVGLYIDHAAGRVVWEWEGEQYSKHFYPPNLRNCEFTPFSLIGEMDYAGVDWALLHSNPMLGRGSTFLTDCVQRFPLRFKAMAPVDEWRIVTETDAVIEELVTAIETDGLHAIKFNPLHYLVGVEAWDDGRFRPFWETATGLGVPMFFTLS
;
A
#
# COMPACT_ATOMS: atom_id res chain seq x y z
N MET A 1 26.70 9.41 -4.64
CA MET A 1 25.31 9.53 -4.19
C MET A 1 24.56 8.30 -4.66
N ILE A 2 24.07 7.47 -3.75
CA ILE A 2 23.25 6.30 -3.98
C ILE A 2 21.83 6.64 -3.57
N VAL A 3 20.88 6.41 -4.48
CA VAL A 3 19.46 6.68 -4.26
C VAL A 3 18.71 5.36 -4.35
N ASP A 4 17.88 5.08 -3.35
CA ASP A 4 16.90 4.01 -3.44
C ASP A 4 15.59 4.60 -3.99
N SER A 5 15.28 4.28 -5.24
CA SER A 5 14.07 4.78 -5.89
C SER A 5 12.83 3.94 -5.58
N HIS A 6 12.92 2.92 -4.72
CA HIS A 6 11.80 2.02 -4.42
C HIS A 6 11.91 1.51 -2.98
N ALA A 7 11.66 2.40 -2.02
CA ALA A 7 11.54 2.04 -0.60
C ALA A 7 10.10 2.20 -0.12
N TYR A 8 9.78 1.61 1.02
CA TYR A 8 8.50 1.80 1.71
C TYR A 8 8.75 2.19 3.16
N CYS A 9 7.77 2.87 3.75
CA CYS A 9 7.54 2.92 5.19
C CYS A 9 6.04 2.74 5.36
N PHE A 10 5.62 2.01 6.39
CA PHE A 10 4.20 1.76 6.65
C PHE A 10 3.93 1.46 8.11
N GLU A 11 2.73 1.87 8.53
CA GLU A 11 2.14 1.59 9.83
C GLU A 11 1.76 0.10 9.95
N PRO A 12 1.41 -0.40 11.15
CA PRO A 12 0.93 -1.77 11.32
C PRO A 12 -0.23 -2.11 10.38
N ALA A 13 -0.24 -3.35 9.89
CA ALA A 13 -1.23 -3.82 8.91
C ALA A 13 -2.68 -3.82 9.43
N ASP A 14 -2.88 -3.84 10.75
CA ASP A 14 -4.17 -3.74 11.45
C ASP A 14 -4.42 -2.34 12.06
N SER A 15 -3.66 -1.34 11.65
CA SER A 15 -3.97 0.07 11.88
C SER A 15 -4.86 0.63 10.77
N PRO A 16 -5.48 1.82 10.94
CA PRO A 16 -6.20 2.45 9.86
C PRO A 16 -5.34 2.83 8.65
N ALA A 17 -4.04 3.14 8.80
CA ALA A 17 -3.11 3.45 7.70
C ALA A 17 -3.64 4.40 6.60
N GLY A 18 -4.45 5.40 6.98
CA GLY A 18 -5.10 6.36 6.08
C GLY A 18 -6.47 5.94 5.52
N PHE A 19 -7.01 4.79 5.92
CA PHE A 19 -8.42 4.39 5.74
C PHE A 19 -9.28 4.92 6.89
N ALA A 20 -10.61 4.85 6.76
CA ALA A 20 -11.50 5.30 7.83
C ALA A 20 -11.45 4.38 9.05
N THR A 21 -11.18 3.09 8.84
CA THR A 21 -11.02 2.10 9.91
C THR A 21 -9.91 1.08 9.61
N ALA A 22 -9.37 0.46 10.67
CA ALA A 22 -8.48 -0.68 10.55
C ALA A 22 -9.10 -1.86 9.78
N ALA A 23 -10.42 -2.08 9.94
CA ALA A 23 -11.13 -3.14 9.24
C ALA A 23 -11.15 -2.91 7.72
N GLU A 24 -11.29 -1.67 7.26
CA GLU A 24 -11.19 -1.33 5.85
C GLU A 24 -9.78 -1.58 5.30
N HIS A 25 -8.74 -1.18 6.04
CA HIS A 25 -7.35 -1.46 5.66
C HIS A 25 -7.09 -2.97 5.57
N LEU A 26 -7.58 -3.75 6.54
CA LEU A 26 -7.42 -5.20 6.54
C LEU A 26 -8.07 -5.89 5.32
N LYS A 27 -9.09 -5.31 4.69
CA LYS A 27 -9.61 -5.83 3.41
C LYS A 27 -8.56 -5.74 2.30
N TRP A 28 -7.80 -4.66 2.24
CA TRP A 28 -6.69 -4.51 1.28
C TRP A 28 -5.55 -5.47 1.58
N VAL A 29 -5.22 -5.66 2.85
CA VAL A 29 -4.24 -6.68 3.29
C VAL A 29 -4.69 -8.08 2.87
N GLN A 30 -5.94 -8.46 3.18
CA GLN A 30 -6.51 -9.75 2.83
C GLN A 30 -6.51 -10.00 1.33
N TYR A 31 -7.00 -9.05 0.54
CA TYR A 31 -7.03 -9.16 -0.92
C TYR A 31 -5.63 -9.35 -1.50
N ALA A 32 -4.66 -8.57 -1.03
CA ALA A 32 -3.30 -8.66 -1.53
C ALA A 32 -2.60 -9.95 -1.12
N GLN A 33 -2.92 -10.55 0.03
CA GLN A 33 -2.43 -11.89 0.40
C GLN A 33 -2.87 -12.94 -0.63
N ALA A 34 -4.11 -12.85 -1.14
CA ALA A 34 -4.59 -13.74 -2.19
C ALA A 34 -3.82 -13.56 -3.50
N ALA A 35 -3.62 -12.30 -3.91
CA ALA A 35 -3.02 -11.93 -5.19
C ALA A 35 -1.49 -12.10 -5.23
N HIS A 36 -0.81 -12.13 -4.09
CA HIS A 36 0.65 -12.20 -4.03
C HIS A 36 1.20 -13.59 -4.40
N HIS A 37 2.29 -13.60 -5.18
CA HIS A 37 2.90 -14.81 -5.77
C HIS A 37 3.54 -15.78 -4.75
N GLN A 38 3.86 -15.34 -3.54
CA GLN A 38 4.43 -16.22 -2.52
C GLN A 38 3.43 -17.32 -2.14
N PRO A 39 3.87 -18.56 -1.85
CA PRO A 39 2.97 -19.63 -1.49
C PRO A 39 2.45 -19.46 -0.05
N ALA A 40 1.18 -19.77 0.16
CA ALA A 40 0.66 -19.95 1.51
C ALA A 40 1.12 -21.31 2.09
N PHE A 41 1.28 -21.35 3.41
CA PHE A 41 1.66 -22.55 4.13
C PHE A 41 0.91 -22.65 5.46
N ARG A 42 0.65 -23.89 5.88
CA ARG A 42 0.04 -24.20 7.17
C ARG A 42 1.03 -23.97 8.29
N LEU A 43 0.62 -23.31 9.36
CA LEU A 43 1.54 -22.94 10.44
C LEU A 43 2.09 -24.13 11.22
N ARG A 44 1.30 -25.20 11.39
CA ARG A 44 1.68 -26.38 12.19
C ARG A 44 2.87 -27.14 11.61
N ASP A 45 2.87 -27.38 10.30
CA ASP A 45 3.79 -28.32 9.64
C ASP A 45 4.44 -27.76 8.36
N ARG A 46 4.09 -26.53 7.98
CA ARG A 46 4.58 -25.82 6.78
C ARG A 46 4.18 -26.50 5.46
N SER A 47 3.18 -27.38 5.47
CA SER A 47 2.63 -27.89 4.22
C SER A 47 2.05 -26.75 3.39
N ALA A 48 2.07 -26.86 2.06
CA ALA A 48 1.42 -25.90 1.18
C ALA A 48 -0.07 -25.74 1.54
N GLY A 49 -0.59 -24.52 1.40
CA GLY A 49 -1.98 -24.17 1.67
C GLY A 49 -2.57 -23.25 0.60
N PRO A 50 -3.90 -23.07 0.60
CA PRO A 50 -4.58 -22.22 -0.37
C PRO A 50 -4.42 -20.73 -0.01
N SER A 51 -4.29 -19.87 -1.03
CA SER A 51 -4.33 -18.40 -0.86
C SER A 51 -5.64 -17.81 -1.36
N GLU A 52 -6.23 -18.42 -2.37
CA GLU A 52 -7.48 -18.04 -3.00
C GLU A 52 -8.68 -18.08 -2.05
N VAL A 53 -8.57 -18.79 -0.92
CA VAL A 53 -9.64 -18.84 0.10
C VAL A 53 -9.85 -17.49 0.79
N VAL A 54 -8.80 -16.65 0.88
CA VAL A 54 -8.90 -15.34 1.54
C VAL A 54 -9.47 -14.27 0.61
N ALA A 55 -9.35 -14.43 -0.72
CA ALA A 55 -10.09 -13.64 -1.69
C ALA A 55 -10.30 -14.47 -2.97
N PRO A 56 -11.47 -15.13 -3.12
CA PRO A 56 -11.80 -15.92 -4.29
C PRO A 56 -11.78 -15.09 -5.60
N ALA A 57 -11.73 -15.78 -6.73
CA ALA A 57 -11.76 -15.11 -8.04
C ALA A 57 -13.02 -14.22 -8.17
N GLY A 58 -12.80 -12.96 -8.58
CA GLY A 58 -13.85 -11.94 -8.68
C GLY A 58 -14.09 -11.12 -7.40
N SER A 59 -13.42 -11.44 -6.29
CA SER A 59 -13.40 -10.59 -5.10
C SER A 59 -12.72 -9.24 -5.36
N SER A 60 -13.06 -8.25 -4.54
CA SER A 60 -12.46 -6.90 -4.56
C SER A 60 -12.27 -6.42 -3.13
N PRO A 61 -11.18 -5.69 -2.81
CA PRO A 61 -10.98 -5.11 -1.48
C PRO A 61 -12.02 -4.02 -1.16
N LEU A 62 -12.71 -3.49 -2.18
CA LEU A 62 -13.81 -2.53 -2.03
C LEU A 62 -15.15 -3.21 -1.70
N GLY A 63 -15.24 -4.53 -1.91
CA GLY A 63 -16.44 -5.32 -1.68
C GLY A 63 -16.42 -6.08 -0.35
N ASP A 64 -17.28 -7.09 -0.28
CA ASP A 64 -17.25 -8.06 0.81
C ASP A 64 -16.25 -9.17 0.48
N LEU A 65 -15.34 -9.40 1.43
CA LEU A 65 -14.40 -10.51 1.41
C LEU A 65 -14.90 -11.59 2.39
N PRO A 66 -14.55 -12.87 2.17
CA PRO A 66 -14.93 -13.91 3.11
C PRO A 66 -14.31 -13.64 4.48
N ASP A 67 -15.06 -13.89 5.54
CA ASP A 67 -14.53 -13.91 6.89
C ASP A 67 -13.75 -15.21 7.10
N VAL A 68 -12.43 -15.08 7.13
CA VAL A 68 -11.46 -16.17 7.30
C VAL A 68 -10.74 -16.04 8.64
N GLY A 69 -11.30 -15.30 9.60
CA GLY A 69 -10.66 -15.06 10.90
C GLY A 69 -9.27 -14.41 10.76
N LEU A 70 -9.13 -13.47 9.83
CA LEU A 70 -7.83 -12.86 9.53
C LEU A 70 -7.35 -12.00 10.71
N TYR A 71 -6.09 -12.18 11.11
CA TYR A 71 -5.46 -11.38 12.16
C TYR A 71 -3.95 -11.20 11.92
N ILE A 72 -3.35 -10.25 12.64
CA ILE A 72 -1.90 -10.01 12.64
C ILE A 72 -1.27 -10.69 13.85
N ASP A 73 -0.37 -11.64 13.60
CA ASP A 73 0.50 -12.21 14.63
C ASP A 73 1.68 -11.26 14.86
N HIS A 74 1.47 -10.28 15.74
CA HIS A 74 2.44 -9.20 16.01
C HIS A 74 3.81 -9.72 16.45
N ALA A 75 3.83 -10.80 17.23
CA ALA A 75 5.07 -11.38 17.75
C ALA A 75 5.89 -12.06 16.65
N ALA A 76 5.22 -12.76 15.72
CA ALA A 76 5.87 -13.43 14.60
C ALA A 76 6.01 -12.55 13.35
N GLY A 77 5.34 -11.39 13.28
CA GLY A 77 5.41 -10.48 12.15
C GLY A 77 4.77 -11.04 10.87
N ARG A 78 3.55 -11.56 10.98
CA ARG A 78 2.85 -12.18 9.84
C ARG A 78 1.34 -12.01 9.89
N VAL A 79 0.72 -12.05 8.71
CA VAL A 79 -0.74 -12.17 8.55
C VAL A 79 -1.12 -13.64 8.67
N VAL A 80 -2.17 -13.93 9.43
CA VAL A 80 -2.69 -15.29 9.65
C VAL A 80 -4.16 -15.33 9.28
N TRP A 81 -4.60 -16.43 8.69
CA TRP A 81 -6.02 -16.72 8.47
C TRP A 81 -6.33 -18.19 8.80
N GLU A 82 -7.60 -18.46 9.02
CA GLU A 82 -8.14 -19.77 9.33
C GLU A 82 -8.86 -20.38 8.13
N TRP A 83 -8.61 -21.67 7.88
CA TRP A 83 -9.31 -22.43 6.85
C TRP A 83 -9.40 -23.90 7.26
N GLU A 84 -10.62 -24.47 7.24
CA GLU A 84 -10.89 -25.88 7.60
C GLU A 84 -10.28 -26.31 8.97
N GLY A 85 -10.29 -25.40 9.95
CA GLY A 85 -9.79 -25.66 11.31
C GLY A 85 -8.25 -25.63 11.43
N GLU A 86 -7.54 -25.17 10.41
CA GLU A 86 -6.09 -25.00 10.41
C GLU A 86 -5.73 -23.52 10.18
N GLN A 87 -4.59 -23.09 10.70
CA GLN A 87 -4.07 -21.74 10.49
C GLN A 87 -3.01 -21.71 9.38
N TYR A 88 -3.10 -20.69 8.54
CA TYR A 88 -2.22 -20.48 7.40
C TYR A 88 -1.61 -19.10 7.42
N SER A 89 -0.46 -18.97 6.77
CA SER A 89 0.21 -17.70 6.55
C SER A 89 0.97 -17.72 5.23
N LYS A 90 1.53 -16.58 4.87
CA LYS A 90 2.37 -16.37 3.69
C LYS A 90 3.43 -15.33 4.04
N HIS A 91 4.66 -15.55 3.57
CA HIS A 91 5.75 -14.56 3.69
C HIS A 91 5.63 -13.48 2.61
N PHE A 92 4.50 -12.76 2.62
CA PHE A 92 4.34 -11.57 1.80
C PHE A 92 5.09 -10.39 2.43
N TYR A 93 4.87 -10.15 3.72
CA TYR A 93 5.75 -9.28 4.50
C TYR A 93 7.09 -9.97 4.77
N PRO A 94 8.20 -9.22 4.80
CA PRO A 94 9.47 -9.74 5.30
C PRO A 94 9.32 -10.31 6.73
N PRO A 95 9.93 -11.48 7.03
CA PRO A 95 9.68 -12.20 8.28
C PRO A 95 10.25 -11.51 9.53
N ASN A 96 11.02 -10.44 9.38
CA ASN A 96 11.58 -9.65 10.47
C ASN A 96 10.70 -8.45 10.88
N LEU A 97 9.56 -8.22 10.21
CA LEU A 97 8.68 -7.09 10.48
C LEU A 97 7.69 -7.42 11.61
N ARG A 98 8.09 -7.16 12.87
CA ARG A 98 7.13 -7.17 13.98
C ARG A 98 5.97 -6.24 13.68
N ASN A 99 4.77 -6.58 14.16
CA ASN A 99 3.52 -5.86 13.86
C ASN A 99 3.16 -5.77 12.35
N CYS A 100 3.91 -6.44 11.46
CA CYS A 100 3.84 -6.18 10.02
C CYS A 100 4.01 -4.68 9.69
N GLU A 101 4.88 -3.97 10.40
CA GLU A 101 5.18 -2.55 10.18
C GLU A 101 6.62 -2.37 9.67
N PHE A 102 6.88 -1.27 8.97
CA PHE A 102 8.24 -0.88 8.60
C PHE A 102 8.43 0.62 8.80
N THR A 103 9.04 0.96 9.93
CA THR A 103 9.14 2.34 10.40
C THR A 103 10.23 3.13 9.64
N PRO A 104 10.16 4.47 9.62
CA PRO A 104 11.25 5.29 9.09
C PRO A 104 12.59 5.05 9.78
N PHE A 105 12.61 4.65 11.06
CA PHE A 105 13.86 4.30 11.75
C PHE A 105 14.47 2.98 11.24
N SER A 106 13.62 2.00 10.93
CA SER A 106 14.05 0.73 10.34
C SER A 106 14.71 0.98 8.98
N LEU A 107 14.07 1.78 8.13
CA LEU A 107 14.61 2.13 6.81
C LEU A 107 15.92 2.92 6.91
N ILE A 108 16.03 3.90 7.81
CA ILE A 108 17.31 4.62 8.04
C ILE A 108 18.43 3.65 8.42
N GLY A 109 18.16 2.69 9.31
CA GLY A 109 19.14 1.67 9.69
C GLY A 109 19.62 0.83 8.51
N GLU A 110 18.70 0.38 7.66
CA GLU A 110 19.03 -0.36 6.44
C GLU A 110 19.80 0.49 5.43
N MET A 111 19.39 1.75 5.23
CA MET A 111 20.08 2.70 4.35
C MET A 111 21.50 3.02 4.82
N ASP A 112 21.70 3.24 6.12
CA ASP A 112 23.01 3.52 6.70
C ASP A 112 23.95 2.33 6.54
N TYR A 113 23.44 1.10 6.71
CA TYR A 113 24.19 -0.12 6.45
C TYR A 113 24.55 -0.28 4.97
N ALA A 114 23.61 0.01 4.07
CA ALA A 114 23.79 -0.14 2.62
C ALA A 114 24.52 1.02 1.94
N GLY A 115 24.75 2.14 2.63
CA GLY A 115 25.34 3.36 2.07
C GLY A 115 24.39 4.15 1.16
N VAL A 116 23.08 4.08 1.38
CA VAL A 116 22.06 4.83 0.63
C VAL A 116 21.91 6.24 1.21
N ASP A 117 22.06 7.25 0.35
CA ASP A 117 22.01 8.66 0.75
C ASP A 117 20.58 9.13 0.99
N TRP A 118 19.65 8.85 0.07
CA TRP A 118 18.22 9.13 0.26
C TRP A 118 17.34 8.12 -0.48
N ALA A 119 16.11 7.95 0.00
CA ALA A 119 15.13 7.02 -0.53
C ALA A 119 13.83 7.73 -0.95
N LEU A 120 13.19 7.23 -2.00
CA LEU A 120 11.86 7.63 -2.42
C LEU A 120 10.83 6.62 -1.91
N LEU A 121 9.99 7.07 -0.98
CA LEU A 121 8.93 6.27 -0.37
C LEU A 121 7.77 6.11 -1.35
N HIS A 122 7.49 4.86 -1.69
CA HIS A 122 6.32 4.42 -2.43
C HIS A 122 5.14 4.19 -1.47
N SER A 123 3.95 4.18 -2.04
CA SER A 123 2.71 3.78 -1.35
C SER A 123 1.99 2.69 -2.14
N ASN A 124 1.18 1.90 -1.45
CA ASN A 124 0.25 0.94 -2.02
C ASN A 124 -0.88 0.76 -0.99
N PRO A 125 -2.17 0.74 -1.39
CA PRO A 125 -3.28 0.64 -0.45
C PRO A 125 -3.20 -0.52 0.56
N MET A 126 -2.49 -1.61 0.24
CA MET A 126 -2.25 -2.70 1.19
C MET A 126 -1.29 -2.33 2.35
N LEU A 127 -0.35 -1.42 2.11
CA LEU A 127 0.60 -0.92 3.11
C LEU A 127 0.10 0.39 3.76
N GLY A 128 -0.91 1.01 3.18
CA GLY A 128 -1.46 2.29 3.60
C GLY A 128 -1.56 3.32 2.48
N ARG A 129 -2.35 4.34 2.76
CA ARG A 129 -2.75 5.41 1.82
C ARG A 129 -2.77 6.81 2.45
N GLY A 130 -2.27 6.94 3.69
CA GLY A 130 -2.26 8.22 4.40
C GLY A 130 -1.10 9.12 3.96
N SER A 131 -1.39 10.28 3.35
CA SER A 131 -0.37 11.29 3.06
C SER A 131 0.30 11.81 4.35
N THR A 132 -0.47 11.98 5.43
CA THR A 132 0.03 12.45 6.74
C THR A 132 1.20 11.61 7.25
N PHE A 133 1.10 10.28 7.20
CA PHE A 133 2.18 9.39 7.66
C PHE A 133 3.46 9.56 6.82
N LEU A 134 3.32 9.68 5.49
CA LEU A 134 4.45 9.90 4.59
C LEU A 134 5.10 11.26 4.83
N THR A 135 4.28 12.29 5.07
CA THR A 135 4.74 13.64 5.44
C THR A 135 5.51 13.60 6.76
N ASP A 136 5.01 12.89 7.77
CA ASP A 136 5.70 12.72 9.05
C ASP A 136 7.05 12.01 8.89
N CYS A 137 7.13 11.00 8.01
CA CYS A 137 8.39 10.35 7.67
C CYS A 137 9.38 11.34 7.06
N VAL A 138 8.95 12.11 6.06
CA VAL A 138 9.76 13.14 5.39
C VAL A 138 10.21 14.21 6.38
N GLN A 139 9.31 14.76 7.20
CA GLN A 139 9.65 15.79 8.19
C GLN A 139 10.64 15.30 9.24
N ARG A 140 10.58 14.02 9.60
CA ARG A 140 11.52 13.41 10.56
C ARG A 140 12.92 13.25 9.98
N PHE A 141 13.03 12.93 8.69
CA PHE A 141 14.31 12.73 8.01
C PHE A 141 14.36 13.46 6.64
N PRO A 142 14.32 14.81 6.62
CA PRO A 142 14.06 15.60 5.42
C PRO A 142 15.16 15.54 4.36
N LEU A 143 16.38 15.15 4.76
CA LEU A 143 17.51 14.94 3.85
C LEU A 143 17.64 13.50 3.37
N ARG A 144 16.91 12.56 3.98
CA ARG A 144 17.01 11.12 3.69
C ARG A 144 15.77 10.57 3.00
N PHE A 145 14.61 11.22 3.16
CA PHE A 145 13.37 10.77 2.54
C PHE A 145 12.74 11.79 1.62
N LYS A 146 12.24 11.27 0.50
CA LYS A 146 11.20 11.86 -0.33
C LYS A 146 10.04 10.88 -0.37
N ALA A 147 8.83 11.33 -0.66
CA ALA A 147 7.68 10.44 -0.69
C ALA A 147 6.72 10.79 -1.83
N MET A 148 6.05 9.77 -2.34
CA MET A 148 5.01 9.91 -3.36
C MET A 148 3.64 10.09 -2.70
N ALA A 149 2.86 11.08 -3.16
CA ALA A 149 1.46 11.21 -2.84
C ALA A 149 0.70 9.97 -3.35
N PRO A 150 -0.03 9.25 -2.48
CA PRO A 150 -0.93 8.19 -2.91
C PRO A 150 -2.12 8.80 -3.65
N VAL A 151 -2.69 8.03 -4.57
CA VAL A 151 -3.93 8.36 -5.27
C VAL A 151 -4.90 7.21 -5.07
N ASP A 152 -6.18 7.52 -4.91
CA ASP A 152 -7.21 6.49 -4.86
C ASP A 152 -7.85 6.33 -6.23
N GLU A 153 -7.24 5.51 -7.06
CA GLU A 153 -7.60 5.51 -8.46
C GLU A 153 -9.02 4.97 -8.69
N TRP A 154 -9.53 4.12 -7.77
CA TRP A 154 -10.91 3.66 -7.76
C TRP A 154 -11.95 4.75 -7.47
N ARG A 155 -11.56 5.87 -6.85
CA ARG A 155 -12.45 7.02 -6.57
C ARG A 155 -12.50 8.01 -7.72
N ILE A 156 -11.51 8.04 -8.61
CA ILE A 156 -11.42 9.03 -9.70
C ILE A 156 -12.68 9.03 -10.58
N VAL A 157 -13.32 7.88 -10.79
CA VAL A 157 -14.51 7.76 -11.66
C VAL A 157 -15.75 8.45 -11.06
N THR A 158 -15.87 8.51 -9.74
CA THR A 158 -17.08 8.97 -9.04
C THR A 158 -16.85 10.23 -8.20
N GLU A 159 -15.61 10.50 -7.82
CA GLU A 159 -15.21 11.55 -6.86
C GLU A 159 -13.98 12.31 -7.37
N THR A 160 -13.89 12.55 -8.69
CA THR A 160 -12.72 13.16 -9.35
C THR A 160 -12.22 14.42 -8.64
N ASP A 161 -13.11 15.35 -8.33
CA ASP A 161 -12.75 16.64 -7.72
C ASP A 161 -12.14 16.47 -6.33
N ALA A 162 -12.67 15.53 -5.52
CA ALA A 162 -12.14 15.25 -4.19
C ALA A 162 -10.76 14.59 -4.26
N VAL A 163 -10.56 13.65 -5.18
CA VAL A 163 -9.25 13.02 -5.40
C VAL A 163 -8.23 14.06 -5.89
N ILE A 164 -8.63 15.00 -6.74
CA ILE A 164 -7.80 16.12 -7.17
C ILE A 164 -7.43 17.01 -5.97
N GLU A 165 -8.39 17.38 -5.13
CA GLU A 165 -8.14 18.23 -3.96
C GLU A 165 -7.17 17.58 -2.97
N GLU A 166 -7.35 16.28 -2.69
CA GLU A 166 -6.45 15.50 -1.84
C GLU A 166 -5.04 15.44 -2.43
N LEU A 167 -4.90 15.20 -3.74
CA LEU A 167 -3.62 15.16 -4.42
C LEU A 167 -2.91 16.52 -4.41
N VAL A 168 -3.63 17.60 -4.71
CA VAL A 168 -3.11 18.97 -4.67
C VAL A 168 -2.64 19.30 -3.26
N THR A 169 -3.42 18.97 -2.24
CA THR A 169 -3.05 19.16 -0.83
C THR A 169 -1.76 18.40 -0.50
N ALA A 170 -1.67 17.13 -0.90
CA ALA A 170 -0.52 16.28 -0.63
C ALA A 170 0.79 16.84 -1.26
N ILE A 171 0.70 17.45 -2.45
CA ILE A 171 1.88 18.02 -3.13
C ILE A 171 2.19 19.44 -2.67
N GLU A 172 1.21 20.35 -2.72
CA GLU A 172 1.43 21.79 -2.52
C GLU A 172 1.46 22.19 -1.04
N THR A 173 0.70 21.48 -0.18
CA THR A 173 0.61 21.80 1.26
C THR A 173 1.48 20.88 2.10
N ASP A 174 1.38 19.56 1.89
CA ASP A 174 2.10 18.58 2.70
C ASP A 174 3.56 18.37 2.23
N GLY A 175 3.89 18.82 1.02
CA GLY A 175 5.26 18.79 0.49
C GLY A 175 5.72 17.41 0.03
N LEU A 176 4.81 16.52 -0.37
CA LEU A 176 5.17 15.28 -1.05
C LEU A 176 5.74 15.58 -2.45
N HIS A 177 6.63 14.70 -2.92
CA HIS A 177 7.62 15.04 -3.94
C HIS A 177 7.32 14.46 -5.33
N ALA A 178 6.36 13.55 -5.42
CA ALA A 178 6.00 12.79 -6.62
C ALA A 178 4.60 12.22 -6.44
N ILE A 179 4.03 11.66 -7.52
CA ILE A 179 2.70 11.05 -7.53
C ILE A 179 2.85 9.55 -7.77
N LYS A 180 2.21 8.73 -6.93
CA LYS A 180 2.08 7.28 -7.16
C LYS A 180 0.74 7.02 -7.86
N PHE A 181 0.79 6.37 -9.01
CA PHE A 181 -0.41 5.94 -9.73
C PHE A 181 -0.39 4.43 -9.97
N ASN A 182 -1.43 3.76 -9.50
CA ASN A 182 -1.73 2.35 -9.75
C ASN A 182 -3.07 2.33 -10.53
N PRO A 183 -3.25 1.55 -11.60
CA PRO A 183 -4.52 1.52 -12.34
C PRO A 183 -5.62 0.73 -11.58
N LEU A 184 -5.86 1.07 -10.31
CA LEU A 184 -6.83 0.43 -9.42
C LEU A 184 -8.27 0.84 -9.69
N HIS A 185 -8.51 1.77 -10.62
CA HIS A 185 -9.87 2.03 -11.13
C HIS A 185 -10.48 0.80 -11.80
N TYR A 186 -9.66 -0.15 -12.26
CA TYR A 186 -10.16 -1.44 -12.75
C TYR A 186 -10.88 -2.28 -11.69
N LEU A 187 -10.79 -1.92 -10.40
CA LEU A 187 -11.61 -2.52 -9.34
C LEU A 187 -13.09 -2.12 -9.43
N VAL A 188 -13.41 -1.02 -10.11
CA VAL A 188 -14.77 -0.46 -10.21
C VAL A 188 -15.25 -0.24 -11.64
N GLY A 189 -14.42 -0.49 -12.65
CA GLY A 189 -14.75 -0.27 -14.05
C GLY A 189 -13.78 -0.92 -15.02
N VAL A 190 -14.03 -0.72 -16.33
CA VAL A 190 -13.17 -1.24 -17.42
C VAL A 190 -12.68 -0.14 -18.36
N GLU A 191 -13.02 1.11 -18.04
CA GLU A 191 -12.68 2.27 -18.86
C GLU A 191 -11.15 2.46 -18.90
N ALA A 192 -10.64 2.93 -20.04
CA ALA A 192 -9.24 3.28 -20.16
C ALA A 192 -8.94 4.52 -19.30
N TRP A 193 -7.82 4.48 -18.59
CA TRP A 193 -7.44 5.52 -17.65
C TRP A 193 -6.63 6.65 -18.29
N ASP A 194 -6.30 6.57 -19.57
CA ASP A 194 -5.41 7.50 -20.27
C ASP A 194 -6.11 8.78 -20.78
N ASP A 195 -7.44 8.81 -20.82
CA ASP A 195 -8.23 9.97 -21.23
C ASP A 195 -9.69 9.92 -20.70
N GLY A 196 -10.61 10.66 -21.33
CA GLY A 196 -12.03 10.64 -21.05
C GLY A 196 -12.32 11.22 -19.67
N ARG A 197 -12.89 10.39 -18.79
CA ARG A 197 -13.22 10.78 -17.41
C ARG A 197 -11.99 11.10 -16.57
N PHE A 198 -10.82 10.57 -16.94
CA PHE A 198 -9.58 10.84 -16.23
C PHE A 198 -8.90 12.14 -16.69
N ARG A 199 -9.36 12.78 -17.77
CA ARG A 199 -8.75 14.00 -18.29
C ARG A 199 -8.60 15.12 -17.26
N PRO A 200 -9.63 15.47 -16.43
CA PRO A 200 -9.47 16.50 -15.40
C PRO A 200 -8.40 16.14 -14.35
N PHE A 201 -8.32 14.86 -13.98
CA PHE A 201 -7.28 14.37 -13.09
C PHE A 201 -5.90 14.53 -13.72
N TRP A 202 -5.71 14.14 -14.98
CA TRP A 202 -4.42 14.27 -15.67
C TRP A 202 -3.98 15.71 -15.86
N GLU A 203 -4.89 16.59 -16.29
CA GLU A 203 -4.60 18.01 -16.47
C GLU A 203 -4.11 18.63 -15.15
N THR A 204 -4.72 18.26 -14.03
CA THR A 204 -4.29 18.74 -12.71
C THR A 204 -2.99 18.09 -12.25
N ALA A 205 -2.91 16.75 -12.29
CA ALA A 205 -1.75 16.00 -11.82
C ALA A 205 -0.46 16.35 -12.59
N THR A 206 -0.56 16.58 -13.90
CA THR A 206 0.58 17.03 -14.72
C THR A 206 0.91 18.50 -14.50
N GLY A 207 -0.08 19.33 -14.15
CA GLY A 207 0.09 20.74 -13.78
C GLY A 207 0.88 20.95 -12.48
N LEU A 208 0.89 19.97 -11.56
CA LEU A 208 1.63 20.03 -10.29
C LEU A 208 3.16 20.03 -10.44
N GLY A 209 3.68 19.71 -11.63
CA GLY A 209 5.11 19.82 -11.93
C GLY A 209 6.02 18.84 -11.17
N VAL A 210 5.45 17.81 -10.55
CA VAL A 210 6.19 16.73 -9.88
C VAL A 210 6.23 15.45 -10.73
N PRO A 211 7.25 14.59 -10.57
CA PRO A 211 7.29 13.30 -11.26
C PRO A 211 6.12 12.40 -10.88
N MET A 212 5.69 11.58 -11.82
CA MET A 212 4.65 10.57 -11.61
C MET A 212 5.19 9.17 -11.89
N PHE A 213 4.88 8.23 -11.01
CA PHE A 213 5.35 6.85 -11.07
C PHE A 213 4.17 5.91 -11.20
N PHE A 214 4.17 5.16 -12.30
CA PHE A 214 3.15 4.17 -12.61
C PHE A 214 3.57 2.80 -12.10
N THR A 215 2.65 2.07 -11.47
CA THR A 215 2.82 0.64 -11.20
C THR A 215 1.78 -0.12 -12.00
N LEU A 216 2.24 -0.70 -13.11
CA LEU A 216 1.42 -1.47 -14.04
C LEU A 216 1.58 -2.95 -13.65
N SER A 217 0.57 -3.50 -12.98
CA SER A 217 0.51 -4.91 -12.59
C SER A 217 -0.43 -5.70 -13.50
#